data_AF-A0A6J2JFA5-F1
#
_entry.id   AF-A0A6J2JFA5-F1
#
_cell.length_a   1.000
_cell.length_b   1.000
_cell.length_c   1.000
_cell.angle_alpha   90.00
_cell.angle_beta   90.00
_cell.angle_gamma   90.00
#
_symmetry.space_group_name_H-M   'P 1'
#
loop_
_entity.id
_entity.type
_entity.pdbx_description
1 polymer ?
#
loop_
_entity_poly.entity_id
_entity_poly.type
_entity_poly.pdbx_seq_one_letter_code
_entity_poly.pdbx_strand_id
1 'polypeptide(L)'
;MSSRKCKYDADAFCFICGQFIKVRDVKYELKTSHVLCEAYEAYFDCPVRNQDKPWAPHVACSYCKRCLEGWYRGEKRSMKFAIPRIWREPKDHITDCYFCMVNPSKRRRGNNKAENYEKLVEDMLTNFKAMGCRMSLKVHMLHAHLDKFKNNMGAYSEEQGERFHQDIMNFEQRYQGQYNENMMGDYIWGLLRESSYEHKRKSKSVHF
;
A
#
# COMPACT_ATOMS: atom_id res chain seq x y z
N MET A 1 10.68 34.02 -6.13
CA MET A 1 9.81 33.69 -4.98
C MET A 1 8.97 32.49 -5.37
N SER A 2 9.28 31.30 -4.85
CA SER A 2 8.48 30.10 -5.14
C SER A 2 7.07 30.30 -4.59
N SER A 3 6.05 30.01 -5.40
CA SER A 3 4.64 30.08 -5.01
C SER A 3 4.43 29.37 -3.67
N ARG A 4 3.87 30.06 -2.66
CA ARG A 4 3.41 29.46 -1.40
C ARG A 4 2.18 28.56 -1.57
N LYS A 5 1.75 28.31 -2.81
CA LYS A 5 0.55 27.57 -3.15
C LYS A 5 0.91 26.25 -3.82
N CYS A 6 0.30 25.18 -3.34
CA CYS A 6 0.40 23.84 -3.92
C CYS A 6 -0.01 23.84 -5.39
N LYS A 7 0.61 22.95 -6.18
CA LYS A 7 0.26 22.73 -7.60
C LYS A 7 -1.20 22.28 -7.78
N TYR A 8 -1.68 21.46 -6.86
CA TYR A 8 -3.06 21.00 -6.80
C TYR A 8 -3.65 21.35 -5.44
N ASP A 9 -4.96 21.61 -5.43
CA ASP A 9 -5.74 21.76 -4.21
C ASP A 9 -5.78 20.44 -3.41
N ALA A 10 -5.76 20.52 -2.07
CA ALA A 10 -5.81 19.33 -1.22
C ALA A 10 -7.08 18.50 -1.48
N ASP A 11 -8.21 19.17 -1.69
CA ASP A 11 -9.51 18.54 -1.96
C ASP A 11 -9.64 18.05 -3.40
N ALA A 12 -8.60 18.21 -4.23
CA ALA A 12 -8.46 17.44 -5.46
C ALA A 12 -8.09 15.97 -5.21
N PHE A 13 -7.78 15.59 -3.96
CA PHE A 13 -7.41 14.23 -3.58
C PHE A 13 -8.37 13.67 -2.52
N CYS A 14 -8.56 12.36 -2.54
CA CYS A 14 -9.32 11.66 -1.52
C CYS A 14 -8.48 11.51 -0.25
N PHE A 15 -9.02 11.90 0.91
CA PHE A 15 -8.39 11.71 2.22
C PHE A 15 -8.02 10.25 2.48
N ILE A 16 -8.93 9.31 2.18
CA ILE A 16 -8.81 7.90 2.55
C ILE A 16 -7.76 7.18 1.71
N CYS A 17 -7.84 7.25 0.38
CA CYS A 17 -6.93 6.53 -0.52
C CYS A 17 -5.79 7.39 -1.09
N GLY A 18 -5.85 8.72 -0.93
CA GLY A 18 -4.90 9.67 -1.52
C GLY A 18 -4.95 9.78 -3.04
N GLN A 19 -5.94 9.17 -3.70
CA GLN A 19 -6.06 9.24 -5.16
C GLN A 19 -6.69 10.57 -5.57
N PHE A 20 -6.25 11.07 -6.72
CA PHE A 20 -6.85 12.24 -7.35
C PHE A 20 -8.31 11.96 -7.74
N ILE A 21 -9.21 12.87 -7.37
CA ILE A 21 -10.63 12.84 -7.70
C ILE A 21 -10.82 13.73 -8.92
N LYS A 22 -11.38 13.18 -10.01
CA LYS A 22 -11.61 13.99 -11.21
C LYS A 22 -12.62 15.07 -10.89
N VAL A 23 -12.49 16.22 -11.55
CA VAL A 23 -13.38 17.39 -11.33
C VAL A 23 -14.87 17.04 -11.47
N ARG A 24 -15.20 16.11 -12.38
CA ARG A 24 -16.56 15.64 -12.64
C ARG A 24 -17.08 14.58 -11.64
N ASP A 25 -16.18 13.98 -10.85
CA ASP A 25 -16.55 12.90 -9.94
C ASP A 25 -17.07 13.49 -8.62
N VAL A 26 -18.07 12.85 -8.03
CA VAL A 26 -18.68 13.30 -6.77
C VAL A 26 -17.68 13.16 -5.62
N LYS A 27 -17.57 14.24 -4.83
CA LYS A 27 -16.79 14.32 -3.58
C LYS A 27 -17.75 14.25 -2.40
N TYR A 28 -17.31 13.59 -1.33
CA TYR A 28 -18.07 13.48 -0.08
C TYR A 28 -17.30 14.17 1.04
N GLU A 29 -17.90 15.22 1.60
CA GLU A 29 -17.32 15.98 2.70
C GLU A 29 -17.26 15.13 3.97
N LEU A 30 -16.07 14.98 4.55
CA LEU A 30 -15.87 14.20 5.77
C LEU A 30 -16.51 14.88 6.99
N LYS A 31 -16.52 16.22 7.01
CA LYS A 31 -17.12 17.00 8.09
C LYS A 31 -18.61 16.73 8.29
N THR A 32 -19.34 16.39 7.22
CA THR A 32 -20.79 16.14 7.27
C THR A 32 -21.15 14.66 7.20
N SER A 33 -20.22 13.80 6.78
CA SER A 33 -20.48 12.38 6.58
C SER A 33 -20.08 11.55 7.80
N HIS A 34 -20.87 11.67 8.89
CA HIS A 34 -20.61 10.98 10.17
C HIS A 34 -20.45 9.46 10.02
N VAL A 35 -21.36 8.82 9.27
CA VAL A 35 -21.31 7.36 9.03
C VAL A 35 -20.01 6.95 8.34
N LEU A 36 -19.50 7.76 7.42
CA LEU A 36 -18.23 7.48 6.76
C LEU A 36 -17.04 7.60 7.71
N CYS A 37 -17.05 8.60 8.60
CA CYS A 37 -16.01 8.79 9.60
C CYS A 37 -16.01 7.66 10.65
N GLU A 38 -17.18 7.24 11.14
CA GLU A 38 -17.32 6.08 12.03
C GLU A 38 -16.84 4.79 11.35
N ALA A 39 -17.27 4.55 10.11
CA ALA A 39 -16.82 3.39 9.33
C ALA A 39 -15.31 3.40 9.10
N TYR A 40 -14.71 4.58 8.86
CA TYR A 40 -13.26 4.72 8.72
C TYR A 40 -12.55 4.37 10.02
N GLU A 41 -13.02 4.90 11.15
CA GLU A 41 -12.42 4.64 12.46
C GLU A 41 -12.53 3.18 12.86
N ALA A 42 -13.70 2.56 12.68
CA ALA A 42 -13.90 1.13 12.92
C ALA A 42 -13.04 0.24 12.01
N TYR A 43 -12.82 0.63 10.74
CA TYR A 43 -12.04 -0.17 9.80
C TYR A 43 -10.53 -0.07 10.02
N PHE A 44 -10.03 1.13 10.31
CA PHE A 44 -8.58 1.42 10.39
C PHE A 44 -8.05 1.55 11.82
N ASP A 45 -8.92 1.45 12.82
CA ASP A 45 -8.60 1.66 14.24
C ASP A 45 -7.95 3.05 14.48
N CYS A 46 -8.39 4.05 13.73
CA CYS A 46 -7.93 5.42 13.89
C CYS A 46 -8.96 6.45 13.39
N PRO A 47 -9.16 7.57 14.09
CA PRO A 47 -10.14 8.58 13.69
C PRO A 47 -9.67 9.38 12.47
N VAL A 48 -10.61 9.97 11.74
CA VAL A 48 -10.33 11.00 10.74
C VAL A 48 -9.76 12.24 11.44
N ARG A 49 -8.55 12.67 11.03
CA ARG A 49 -7.82 13.80 11.66
C ARG A 49 -7.61 14.96 10.67
N ASN A 50 -7.17 16.09 11.22
CA ASN A 50 -6.70 17.28 10.48
C ASN A 50 -7.77 17.95 9.59
N GLN A 51 -9.05 17.79 9.91
CA GLN A 51 -10.15 18.39 9.14
C GLN A 51 -10.32 19.90 9.35
N ASP A 52 -9.50 20.48 10.23
CA ASP A 52 -9.33 21.92 10.45
C ASP A 52 -8.10 22.48 9.71
N LYS A 53 -7.32 21.62 9.03
CA LYS A 53 -6.03 21.99 8.45
C LYS A 53 -6.13 22.11 6.92
N PRO A 54 -5.76 23.26 6.34
CA PRO A 54 -5.88 23.48 4.89
C PRO A 54 -4.93 22.61 4.05
N TRP A 55 -3.92 21.99 4.67
CA TRP A 55 -2.97 21.09 4.01
C TRP A 55 -3.44 19.63 3.97
N ALA A 56 -4.57 19.28 4.60
CA ALA A 56 -5.15 17.95 4.53
C ALA A 56 -6.39 17.98 3.62
N PRO A 57 -6.70 16.87 2.92
CA PRO A 57 -7.98 16.78 2.22
C PRO A 57 -9.15 16.66 3.20
N HIS A 58 -10.27 17.28 2.84
CA HIS A 58 -11.53 17.25 3.60
C HIS A 58 -12.58 16.34 2.97
N VAL A 59 -12.23 15.74 1.82
CA VAL A 59 -13.15 14.98 0.99
C VAL A 59 -12.73 13.53 0.78
N ALA A 60 -13.73 12.66 0.63
CA ALA A 60 -13.58 11.29 0.20
C ALA A 60 -14.14 11.06 -1.21
N CYS A 61 -13.58 10.10 -1.95
CA CYS A 61 -14.12 9.69 -3.24
C CYS A 61 -15.26 8.66 -3.08
N SER A 62 -16.11 8.58 -4.10
CA SER A 62 -17.24 7.63 -4.15
C SER A 62 -16.84 6.17 -3.92
N TYR A 63 -15.68 5.76 -4.43
CA TYR A 63 -15.17 4.40 -4.23
C TYR A 63 -14.92 4.10 -2.74
N CYS A 64 -14.17 4.96 -2.05
CA CYS A 64 -13.83 4.75 -0.64
C CYS A 64 -15.09 4.78 0.22
N LYS A 65 -16.00 5.74 -0.03
CA LYS A 65 -17.29 5.81 0.68
C LYS A 65 -18.09 4.52 0.52
N ARG A 66 -18.29 4.08 -0.72
CA ARG A 66 -19.05 2.85 -1.01
C ARG A 66 -18.42 1.62 -0.37
N CYS A 67 -17.08 1.52 -0.38
CA CYS A 67 -16.37 0.40 0.22
C CYS A 67 -16.48 0.39 1.74
N LEU A 68 -16.17 1.50 2.41
CA LEU A 68 -16.19 1.57 3.88
C LEU A 68 -17.60 1.46 4.44
N GLU A 69 -18.55 2.24 3.93
CA GLU A 69 -19.92 2.18 4.46
C GLU A 69 -20.58 0.83 4.17
N GLY A 70 -20.26 0.21 3.02
CA GLY A 70 -20.76 -1.14 2.74
C GLY A 70 -20.16 -2.18 3.67
N TRP A 71 -18.85 -2.12 3.95
CA TRP A 71 -18.23 -2.96 4.97
C TRP A 71 -18.85 -2.75 6.36
N TYR A 72 -19.10 -1.49 6.74
CA TYR A 72 -19.70 -1.13 8.02
C TYR A 72 -21.14 -1.66 8.18
N ARG A 73 -21.86 -1.80 7.06
CA ARG A 73 -23.18 -2.47 7.00
C ARG A 73 -23.11 -4.01 6.94
N GLY A 74 -21.92 -4.61 6.96
CA GLY A 74 -21.72 -6.06 6.86
C GLY A 74 -21.78 -6.60 5.42
N GLU A 75 -21.69 -5.76 4.39
CA GLU A 75 -21.55 -6.22 3.00
C GLU A 75 -20.18 -6.88 2.79
N LYS A 76 -20.06 -7.82 1.85
CA LYS A 76 -18.78 -8.42 1.41
C LYS A 76 -17.92 -7.42 0.61
N ARG A 77 -17.48 -6.37 1.27
CA ARG A 77 -16.59 -5.32 0.76
C ARG A 77 -15.41 -5.18 1.69
N SER A 78 -14.29 -4.77 1.12
CA SER A 78 -13.10 -4.38 1.87
C SER A 78 -12.37 -3.27 1.12
N MET A 79 -11.57 -2.53 1.85
CA MET A 79 -10.60 -1.61 1.24
C MET A 79 -9.47 -2.43 0.61
N LYS A 80 -8.85 -1.87 -0.43
CA LYS A 80 -7.67 -2.49 -1.07
C LYS A 80 -6.42 -2.44 -0.19
N PHE A 81 -6.48 -1.72 0.93
CA PHE A 81 -5.37 -1.52 1.85
C PHE A 81 -5.87 -1.59 3.29
N ALA A 82 -5.03 -2.08 4.18
CA ALA A 82 -5.32 -2.21 5.61
C ALA A 82 -4.80 -1.03 6.45
N ILE A 83 -3.84 -0.26 5.93
CA ILE A 83 -3.25 0.90 6.62
C ILE A 83 -3.71 2.17 5.91
N PRO A 84 -4.30 3.15 6.62
CA PRO A 84 -4.77 4.37 5.99
C PRO A 84 -3.61 5.28 5.61
N ARG A 85 -3.88 6.22 4.70
CA ARG A 85 -2.93 7.29 4.42
C ARG A 85 -2.87 8.26 5.60
N ILE A 86 -1.66 8.48 6.11
CA ILE A 86 -1.39 9.49 7.13
C ILE A 86 -1.02 10.82 6.45
N TRP A 87 -1.78 11.87 6.73
CA TRP A 87 -1.53 13.22 6.22
C TRP A 87 -0.64 14.01 7.18
N ARG A 88 0.37 14.67 6.64
CA ARG A 88 1.32 15.51 7.38
C ARG A 88 1.50 16.83 6.65
N GLU A 89 1.74 17.89 7.41
CA GLU A 89 2.04 19.21 6.87
C GLU A 89 3.34 19.17 6.06
N PRO A 90 3.34 19.67 4.80
CA PRO A 90 4.54 19.70 3.98
C PRO A 90 5.52 20.76 4.48
N LYS A 91 6.83 20.44 4.53
CA LYS A 91 7.87 21.44 4.87
C LYS A 91 8.12 22.42 3.72
N ASP A 92 7.96 21.97 2.47
CA ASP A 92 8.11 22.78 1.28
C ASP A 92 7.31 22.21 0.09
N HIS A 93 7.11 23.02 -0.96
CA HIS A 93 6.30 22.65 -2.13
C HIS A 93 7.08 21.99 -3.28
N ILE A 94 8.38 21.74 -3.12
CA ILE A 94 9.26 21.21 -4.17
C ILE A 94 9.58 19.73 -3.88
N THR A 95 10.03 19.43 -2.66
CA THR A 95 10.53 18.12 -2.24
C THR A 95 9.64 17.42 -1.21
N ASP A 96 8.77 18.16 -0.51
CA ASP A 96 8.02 17.63 0.63
C ASP A 96 6.51 17.94 0.58
N CYS A 97 5.93 18.16 -0.61
CA CYS A 97 4.49 18.35 -0.77
C CYS A 97 3.85 17.30 -1.67
N TYR A 98 3.01 16.44 -1.08
CA TYR A 98 2.29 15.38 -1.79
C TYR A 98 1.51 15.91 -3.00
N PHE A 99 0.80 17.04 -2.83
CA PHE A 99 -0.01 17.65 -3.88
C PHE A 99 0.84 18.30 -4.99
N CYS A 100 2.13 18.56 -4.77
CA CYS A 100 3.02 19.04 -5.83
C CYS A 100 3.71 17.88 -6.56
N MET A 101 4.09 16.85 -5.81
CA MET A 101 4.86 15.72 -6.31
C MET A 101 4.01 14.71 -7.10
N VAL A 102 2.76 14.50 -6.70
CA VAL A 102 1.89 13.57 -7.41
C VAL A 102 1.52 14.14 -8.76
N ASN A 103 1.70 13.33 -9.81
CA ASN A 103 1.25 13.64 -11.16
C ASN A 103 -0.05 12.87 -11.45
N PRO A 104 -1.24 13.51 -11.38
CA PRO A 104 -2.52 12.86 -11.60
C PRO A 104 -2.69 12.29 -13.01
N SER A 105 -2.03 12.90 -14.00
CA SER A 105 -2.07 12.50 -15.42
C SER A 105 -1.25 11.24 -15.68
N LYS A 106 -0.22 11.01 -14.87
CA LYS A 106 0.35 9.68 -14.73
C LYS A 106 -0.61 8.88 -13.86
N ARG A 107 -1.62 8.23 -14.49
CA ARG A 107 -2.12 6.95 -13.96
C ARG A 107 -0.89 6.19 -13.48
N ARG A 108 -0.96 5.46 -12.36
CA ARG A 108 -0.03 4.34 -12.16
C ARG A 108 -0.17 3.50 -13.45
N ARG A 109 0.66 3.79 -14.46
CA ARG A 109 0.90 2.88 -15.57
C ARG A 109 1.31 1.60 -14.87
N GLY A 110 0.89 0.47 -15.43
CA GLY A 110 1.13 -0.84 -14.84
C GLY A 110 2.51 -0.89 -14.21
N ASN A 111 2.61 -1.61 -13.08
CA ASN A 111 3.80 -1.70 -12.24
C ASN A 111 4.89 -2.50 -12.96
N ASN A 112 5.26 -1.98 -14.12
CA ASN A 112 6.18 -2.51 -15.06
C ASN A 112 7.54 -2.27 -14.45
N LYS A 113 8.20 -3.38 -14.18
CA LYS A 113 9.60 -3.48 -13.80
C LYS A 113 10.40 -2.51 -14.67
N ALA A 114 11.01 -1.51 -14.03
CA ALA A 114 11.88 -0.56 -14.73
C ALA A 114 13.08 -1.34 -15.27
N GLU A 115 13.60 -0.98 -16.45
CA GLU A 115 14.75 -1.67 -17.04
C GLU A 115 15.98 -1.64 -16.11
N ASN A 116 16.11 -0.58 -15.30
CA ASN A 116 17.19 -0.40 -14.33
C ASN A 116 16.83 -0.82 -12.89
N TYR A 117 15.80 -1.66 -12.70
CA TYR A 117 15.32 -2.03 -11.36
C TYR A 117 16.38 -2.71 -10.47
N GLU A 118 17.29 -3.52 -11.04
CA GLU A 118 18.35 -4.21 -10.29
C GLU A 118 19.26 -3.20 -9.61
N LYS A 119 19.74 -2.23 -10.39
CA LYS A 119 20.56 -1.14 -9.89
C LYS A 119 19.85 -0.32 -8.81
N LEU A 120 18.56 -0.05 -8.98
CA LEU A 120 17.78 0.67 -7.97
C LEU A 120 17.67 -0.08 -6.64
N VAL A 121 17.52 -1.41 -6.68
CA VAL A 121 17.48 -2.24 -5.47
C VAL A 121 18.87 -2.37 -4.83
N GLU A 122 19.92 -2.52 -5.64
CA GLU A 122 21.31 -2.57 -5.17
C GLU A 122 21.74 -1.25 -4.51
N ASP A 123 21.41 -0.11 -5.13
CA ASP A 123 21.66 1.24 -4.59
C ASP A 123 20.92 1.42 -3.25
N MET A 124 19.66 0.98 -3.18
CA MET A 124 18.86 1.03 -1.96
C MET A 124 19.50 0.21 -0.82
N LEU A 125 19.94 -1.02 -1.11
CA LEU A 125 20.59 -1.89 -0.12
C LEU A 125 21.91 -1.33 0.37
N THR A 126 22.70 -0.77 -0.54
CA THR A 126 23.99 -0.14 -0.23
C THR A 126 23.78 1.05 0.70
N ASN A 127 22.77 1.88 0.44
CA ASN A 127 22.41 3.00 1.31
C ASN A 127 21.93 2.53 2.70
N PHE A 128 21.10 1.49 2.78
CA PHE A 128 20.68 0.93 4.06
C PHE A 128 21.84 0.35 4.87
N LYS A 129 22.78 -0.33 4.21
CA LYS A 129 24.00 -0.84 4.84
C LYS A 129 24.88 0.30 5.36
N ALA A 130 25.04 1.37 4.59
CA ALA A 130 25.79 2.57 5.02
C ALA A 130 25.13 3.26 6.23
N MET A 131 23.81 3.21 6.35
CA MET A 131 23.06 3.69 7.51
C MET A 131 23.10 2.72 8.71
N GLY A 132 23.79 1.58 8.61
CA GLY A 132 23.84 0.56 9.67
C GLY A 132 22.53 -0.20 9.87
N CYS A 133 21.57 -0.08 8.94
CA CYS A 133 20.31 -0.80 9.02
C CYS A 133 20.52 -2.30 8.74
N ARG A 134 19.99 -3.16 9.61
CA ARG A 134 19.93 -4.60 9.34
C ARG A 134 18.85 -4.88 8.29
N MET A 135 19.17 -5.72 7.32
CA MET A 135 18.24 -6.09 6.25
C MET A 135 17.08 -6.91 6.82
N SER A 136 15.84 -6.51 6.54
CA SER A 136 14.67 -7.30 6.92
C SER A 136 14.51 -8.52 6.01
N LEU A 137 13.82 -9.55 6.49
CA LEU A 137 13.57 -10.79 5.72
C LEU A 137 12.92 -10.50 4.35
N LYS A 138 11.98 -9.55 4.31
CA LYS A 138 11.35 -9.09 3.06
C LYS A 138 12.35 -8.53 2.06
N VAL A 139 13.31 -7.75 2.54
CA VAL A 139 14.33 -7.12 1.70
C VAL A 139 15.36 -8.17 1.26
N HIS A 140 15.70 -9.13 2.12
CA HIS A 140 16.54 -10.27 1.77
C HIS A 140 15.91 -11.12 0.66
N MET A 141 14.63 -11.46 0.80
CA MET A 141 13.86 -12.22 -0.21
C MET A 141 13.73 -11.47 -1.54
N LEU A 142 13.47 -10.16 -1.47
CA LEU A 142 13.42 -9.32 -2.67
C LEU A 142 14.76 -9.33 -3.42
N HIS A 143 15.87 -9.21 -2.70
CA HIS A 143 17.22 -9.20 -3.28
C HIS A 143 17.62 -10.57 -3.83
N ALA A 144 17.42 -11.65 -3.06
CA ALA A 144 17.85 -13.00 -3.44
C ALA A 144 17.07 -13.61 -4.61
N HIS A 145 15.85 -13.13 -4.88
CA HIS A 145 14.96 -13.66 -5.91
C HIS A 145 14.45 -12.60 -6.87
N LEU A 146 15.19 -11.51 -6.98
CA LEU A 146 14.86 -10.34 -7.78
C LEU A 146 14.59 -10.70 -9.26
N ASP A 147 15.32 -11.69 -9.77
CA ASP A 147 15.20 -12.32 -11.08
C ASP A 147 13.87 -13.05 -11.30
N LYS A 148 13.33 -13.67 -10.24
CA LYS A 148 12.08 -14.45 -10.27
C LYS A 148 10.82 -13.57 -10.25
N PHE A 149 10.92 -12.28 -9.91
CA PHE A 149 9.77 -11.38 -9.91
C PHE A 149 9.37 -10.98 -11.34
N LYS A 150 8.10 -11.29 -11.70
CA LYS A 150 7.49 -10.96 -13.00
C LYS A 150 7.49 -9.45 -13.25
N ASN A 151 7.42 -9.07 -14.53
CA ASN A 151 7.44 -7.68 -14.97
C ASN A 151 6.31 -6.80 -14.39
N ASN A 152 5.23 -7.34 -13.84
CA ASN A 152 4.11 -6.57 -13.29
C ASN A 152 4.01 -6.69 -11.77
N MET A 153 4.95 -6.06 -11.05
CA MET A 153 5.18 -6.28 -9.61
C MET A 153 4.04 -5.82 -8.68
N GLY A 154 3.22 -4.86 -9.10
CA GLY A 154 2.15 -4.34 -8.25
C GLY A 154 0.77 -4.96 -8.50
N ALA A 155 0.63 -5.91 -9.43
CA ALA A 155 -0.45 -6.90 -9.34
C ALA A 155 -0.12 -8.04 -8.35
N TYR A 156 1.19 -8.24 -8.10
CA TYR A 156 1.70 -9.22 -7.13
C TYR A 156 1.73 -8.68 -5.70
N SER A 157 1.87 -7.36 -5.49
CA SER A 157 2.18 -6.77 -4.18
C SER A 157 1.18 -7.04 -3.04
N GLU A 158 -0.14 -6.97 -3.29
CA GLU A 158 -1.13 -7.16 -2.22
C GLU A 158 -1.42 -8.65 -1.95
N GLU A 159 -1.76 -9.44 -2.97
CA GLU A 159 -2.13 -10.86 -2.79
C GLU A 159 -0.93 -11.75 -2.43
N GLN A 160 0.24 -11.54 -3.06
CA GLN A 160 1.45 -12.30 -2.74
C GLN A 160 2.18 -11.71 -1.53
N GLY A 161 2.01 -10.42 -1.23
CA GLY A 161 2.48 -9.83 0.03
C GLY A 161 1.74 -10.42 1.23
N GLU A 162 0.41 -10.58 1.14
CA GLU A 162 -0.39 -11.22 2.17
C GLU A 162 -0.09 -12.72 2.29
N ARG A 163 0.09 -13.42 1.17
CA ARG A 163 0.53 -14.82 1.18
C ARG A 163 1.94 -14.98 1.76
N PHE A 164 2.87 -14.09 1.42
CA PHE A 164 4.19 -14.05 2.03
C PHE A 164 4.07 -13.93 3.55
N HIS A 165 3.19 -13.06 4.06
CA HIS A 165 2.96 -12.96 5.50
C HIS A 165 2.44 -14.26 6.12
N GLN A 166 1.47 -14.92 5.48
CA GLN A 166 0.93 -16.19 5.95
C GLN A 166 1.97 -17.32 5.93
N ASP A 167 2.72 -17.43 4.84
CA ASP A 167 3.75 -18.45 4.68
C ASP A 167 4.88 -18.21 5.69
N ILE A 168 5.36 -16.97 5.82
CA ILE A 168 6.39 -16.62 6.81
C ILE A 168 5.92 -16.91 8.24
N MET A 169 4.66 -16.64 8.61
CA MET A 169 4.16 -17.02 9.94
C MET A 169 4.26 -18.53 10.18
N ASN A 170 3.92 -19.36 9.18
CA ASN A 170 4.03 -20.82 9.30
C ASN A 170 5.49 -21.28 9.40
N PHE A 171 6.40 -20.64 8.64
CA PHE A 171 7.82 -20.94 8.72
C PHE A 171 8.43 -20.47 10.05
N GLU A 172 8.05 -19.29 10.55
CA GLU A 172 8.48 -18.78 11.85
C GLU A 172 8.07 -19.74 12.98
N GLN A 173 6.86 -20.30 12.94
CA GLN A 173 6.45 -21.33 13.89
C GLN A 173 7.27 -22.62 13.75
N ARG A 174 7.49 -23.09 12.52
CA ARG A 174 8.25 -24.32 12.24
C ARG A 174 9.71 -24.22 12.68
N TYR A 175 10.29 -23.03 12.56
CA TYR A 175 11.68 -22.75 12.87
C TYR A 175 11.87 -22.00 14.20
N GLN A 176 10.82 -21.91 15.04
CA GLN A 176 10.86 -21.25 16.35
C GLN A 176 11.40 -19.80 16.31
N GLY A 177 11.09 -19.07 15.25
CA GLY A 177 11.58 -17.70 15.02
C GLY A 177 13.06 -17.62 14.62
N GLN A 178 13.74 -18.75 14.39
CA GLN A 178 15.11 -18.76 13.89
C GLN A 178 15.14 -18.62 12.36
N TYR A 179 15.67 -17.51 11.89
CA TYR A 179 15.88 -17.25 10.47
C TYR A 179 17.25 -17.77 10.04
N ASN A 180 17.30 -18.92 9.38
CA ASN A 180 18.53 -19.54 8.88
C ASN A 180 18.43 -19.91 7.38
N GLU A 181 19.55 -20.25 6.76
CA GLU A 181 19.63 -20.60 5.33
C GLU A 181 18.71 -21.75 4.94
N ASN A 182 18.44 -22.68 5.86
CA ASN A 182 17.54 -23.82 5.64
C ASN A 182 16.07 -23.39 5.57
N MET A 183 15.64 -22.47 6.44
CA MET A 183 14.30 -21.88 6.40
C MET A 183 14.06 -21.15 5.06
N MET A 184 15.07 -20.45 4.56
CA MET A 184 15.04 -19.78 3.26
C MET A 184 14.99 -20.79 2.11
N GLY A 185 15.83 -21.83 2.17
CA GLY A 185 15.85 -22.92 1.19
C GLY A 185 14.50 -23.63 1.07
N ASP A 186 13.87 -23.94 2.20
CA ASP A 186 12.55 -24.57 2.25
C ASP A 186 11.44 -23.68 1.68
N TYR A 187 11.47 -22.37 1.98
CA TYR A 187 10.52 -21.41 1.44
C TYR A 187 10.63 -21.30 -0.09
N ILE A 188 11.86 -21.16 -0.60
CA ILE A 188 12.13 -21.10 -2.05
C ILE A 188 11.74 -22.40 -2.73
N TRP A 189 12.01 -23.54 -2.10
CA TRP A 189 11.63 -24.86 -2.59
C TRP A 189 10.11 -25.03 -2.69
N GLY A 190 9.36 -24.53 -1.69
CA GLY A 190 7.91 -24.46 -1.72
C GLY A 190 7.39 -23.64 -2.89
N LEU A 191 7.93 -22.43 -3.10
CA LEU A 191 7.56 -21.56 -4.21
C LEU A 191 7.83 -22.17 -5.59
N LEU A 192 8.96 -22.84 -5.77
CA LEU A 192 9.32 -23.50 -7.02
C LEU A 192 8.35 -24.65 -7.34
N ARG A 193 7.95 -25.44 -6.35
CA ARG A 193 6.98 -26.53 -6.51
C ARG A 193 5.55 -26.07 -6.80
N GLU A 194 5.15 -24.91 -6.32
CA GLU A 194 3.80 -24.38 -6.56
C GLU A 194 3.65 -23.72 -7.93
N SER A 195 4.76 -23.29 -8.55
CA SER A 195 4.78 -22.71 -9.90
C SER A 195 4.50 -23.71 -11.03
N SER A 196 4.48 -25.02 -10.76
CA SER A 196 4.23 -26.09 -11.75
C SER A 196 2.77 -26.54 -11.87
N TYR A 197 1.84 -25.90 -11.15
CA TYR A 197 0.42 -26.23 -11.20
C TYR A 197 -0.42 -24.97 -11.42
N GLU A 198 -1.23 -24.96 -12.49
CA GLU A 198 -2.31 -23.97 -12.65
C GLU A 198 -3.38 -24.25 -11.58
N HIS A 199 -3.36 -23.48 -10.50
CA HIS A 199 -4.34 -23.63 -9.43
C HIS A 199 -5.57 -22.75 -9.68
N LYS A 200 -6.73 -23.39 -9.89
CA LYS A 200 -8.05 -22.75 -9.74
C LYS A 200 -8.32 -22.46 -8.26
N ARG A 201 -8.76 -21.23 -7.99
CA ARG A 201 -9.10 -20.65 -6.68
C ARG A 201 -9.93 -21.59 -5.81
N LYS A 202 -9.44 -21.92 -4.60
CA LYS A 202 -10.29 -22.41 -3.49
C LYS A 202 -10.48 -21.28 -2.49
N SER A 203 -11.64 -20.64 -2.56
CA SER A 203 -12.11 -19.69 -1.54
C SER A 203 -12.55 -20.48 -0.32
N LYS A 204 -11.84 -20.36 0.81
CA LYS A 204 -12.41 -20.71 2.11
C LYS A 204 -13.16 -19.50 2.64
N SER A 205 -14.48 -19.59 2.62
CA SER A 205 -15.37 -18.70 3.36
C SER A 205 -15.16 -18.96 4.85
N VAL A 206 -14.43 -18.09 5.55
CA VAL A 206 -14.49 -18.06 7.00
C VAL A 206 -15.50 -16.99 7.36
N HIS A 207 -16.71 -17.45 7.70
CA HIS A 207 -17.71 -16.62 8.36
C HIS A 207 -17.21 -16.39 9.80
N PHE A 208 -17.13 -15.12 10.19
CA PHE A 208 -17.38 -14.68 11.55
C PHE A 208 -18.44 -13.59 11.48
#